data_AF-A0A7X8U6Q5-F1
#
_entry.id   AF-A0A7X8U6Q5-F1
#
_cell.length_a   1.000
_cell.length_b   1.000
_cell.length_c   1.000
_cell.angle_alpha   90.00
_cell.angle_beta   90.00
_cell.angle_gamma   90.00
#
_symmetry.space_group_name_H-M   'P 1'
#
loop_
_entity.id
_entity.type
_entity.pdbx_description
1 polymer ?
#
loop_
_entity_poly.entity_id
_entity_poly.type
_entity_poly.pdbx_seq_one_letter_code
_entity_poly.pdbx_strand_id
1 'polypeptide(L)'
;MYYPGLDIALSLLYLLIILGEASYKRFSFLQQSLIGIVWQLPALFLSLTVLLGLDRATDFSYYFIFMLQLWHTPVLPLITLLPDFIHLDKPFYYYELFLMAPLLWTIYVLPLIKRNKSLFHQKKINPLA
;
A
#
# COMPACT_ATOMS: atom_id res chain seq x y z
N MET A 1 8.78 24.24 7.66
CA MET A 1 7.30 24.24 7.58
C MET A 1 6.86 22.91 7.02
N TYR A 2 5.86 22.27 7.62
CA TYR A 2 5.20 21.07 7.09
C TYR A 2 4.31 21.46 5.89
N TYR A 3 4.37 20.73 4.78
CA TYR A 3 3.63 21.06 3.54
C TYR A 3 2.80 19.85 3.06
N PRO A 4 1.59 19.65 3.61
CA PRO A 4 0.80 18.43 3.39
C PRO A 4 0.43 18.20 1.92
N GLY A 5 0.25 19.27 1.15
CA GLY A 5 -0.05 19.15 -0.28
C GLY A 5 1.06 18.50 -1.10
N LEU A 6 2.32 18.69 -0.72
CA LEU A 6 3.47 18.09 -1.39
C LEU A 6 3.56 16.60 -1.04
N ASP A 7 3.28 16.24 0.20
CA ASP A 7 3.28 14.84 0.66
C ASP A 7 2.22 14.01 -0.10
N ILE A 8 1.02 14.58 -0.31
CA ILE A 8 -0.04 13.98 -1.13
C ILE A 8 0.45 13.82 -2.58
N ALA A 9 1.02 14.88 -3.17
CA ALA A 9 1.51 14.83 -4.54
C ALA A 9 2.59 13.76 -4.75
N LEU A 10 3.55 13.67 -3.82
CA LEU A 10 4.62 12.66 -3.84
C LEU A 10 4.08 11.24 -3.65
N SER A 11 3.06 11.07 -2.81
CA SER A 11 2.42 9.77 -2.60
C SER A 11 1.66 9.30 -3.83
N LEU A 12 0.96 10.21 -4.52
CA LEU A 12 0.33 9.91 -5.80
C LEU A 12 1.38 9.57 -6.88
N LEU A 13 2.48 10.31 -6.94
CA LEU A 13 3.59 10.01 -7.85
C LEU A 13 4.17 8.62 -7.59
N TYR A 14 4.38 8.26 -6.32
CA TYR A 14 4.86 6.93 -5.93
C TYR A 14 3.90 5.83 -6.40
N LEU A 15 2.59 5.99 -6.18
CA LEU A 15 1.57 5.03 -6.65
C LEU A 15 1.62 4.86 -8.17
N LEU A 16 1.77 5.96 -8.92
CA LEU A 16 1.86 5.93 -10.38
C LEU A 16 3.11 5.17 -10.87
N ILE A 17 4.26 5.35 -10.20
CA ILE A 17 5.51 4.64 -10.53
C ILE A 17 5.31 3.13 -10.31
N ILE A 18 4.78 2.73 -9.15
CA ILE A 18 4.54 1.31 -8.83
C ILE A 18 3.57 0.68 -9.84
N LEU A 19 2.50 1.38 -10.20
CA LEU A 19 1.53 0.91 -11.21
C LEU A 19 2.15 0.83 -12.61
N GLY A 20 3.05 1.76 -12.96
CA GLY A 20 3.81 1.76 -14.20
C GLY A 20 4.72 0.53 -14.31
N GLU A 21 5.51 0.28 -13.27
CA GLU A 21 6.40 -0.90 -13.18
C GLU A 21 5.61 -2.21 -13.24
N ALA A 22 4.54 -2.32 -12.46
CA ALA A 22 3.70 -3.51 -12.43
C ALA A 22 3.02 -3.78 -13.79
N SER A 23 2.83 -2.75 -14.61
CA SER A 23 2.26 -2.87 -15.96
C SER A 23 3.25 -3.35 -17.02
N TYR A 24 4.56 -3.25 -16.77
CA TYR A 24 5.58 -3.61 -17.76
C TYR A 24 5.68 -5.12 -17.98
N LYS A 25 5.39 -5.92 -16.95
CA LYS A 25 5.42 -7.39 -17.01
C LYS A 25 4.01 -7.98 -17.11
N ARG A 26 3.82 -8.90 -18.05
CA ARG A 26 2.55 -9.65 -18.20
C ARG A 26 2.49 -10.80 -17.21
N PHE A 27 2.02 -10.51 -16.01
CA PHE A 27 1.70 -11.54 -15.02
C PHE A 27 0.23 -11.97 -15.11
N SER A 28 -0.05 -13.23 -14.76
CA SER A 28 -1.42 -13.69 -14.57
C SER A 28 -2.07 -13.02 -13.36
N PHE A 29 -3.40 -13.03 -13.26
CA PHE A 29 -4.10 -12.44 -12.12
C PHE A 29 -3.63 -13.02 -10.77
N LEU A 30 -3.40 -14.34 -10.72
CA LEU A 30 -2.89 -15.02 -9.54
C LEU A 30 -1.50 -14.51 -9.17
N GLN A 31 -0.60 -14.37 -10.14
CA GLN A 31 0.75 -13.85 -9.93
C GLN A 31 0.71 -12.39 -9.45
N GLN A 32 -0.12 -11.54 -10.05
CA GLN A 32 -0.29 -10.14 -9.62
C GLN A 32 -0.82 -10.05 -8.19
N SER A 33 -1.81 -10.89 -7.86
CA SER A 33 -2.37 -10.94 -6.51
C SER A 33 -1.35 -11.39 -5.48
N LEU A 34 -0.55 -12.43 -5.79
CA LEU A 34 0.53 -12.91 -4.93
C LEU A 34 1.60 -11.84 -4.73
N ILE A 35 2.03 -11.16 -5.79
CA ILE A 35 3.00 -10.06 -5.71
C ILE A 35 2.46 -8.97 -4.79
N GLY A 36 1.20 -8.55 -4.97
CA GLY A 36 0.59 -7.53 -4.13
C GLY A 36 0.46 -7.94 -2.66
N ILE A 37 0.11 -9.20 -2.39
CA ILE A 37 0.04 -9.73 -1.01
C ILE A 37 1.44 -9.73 -0.39
N VAL A 38 2.44 -10.29 -1.08
CA VAL A 38 3.83 -10.34 -0.60
C VAL A 38 4.37 -8.94 -0.35
N TRP A 39 4.04 -7.97 -1.21
CA TRP A 39 4.45 -6.58 -1.06
C TRP A 39 3.80 -5.88 0.15
N GLN A 40 2.56 -6.23 0.49
CA GLN A 40 1.85 -5.64 1.64
C GLN A 40 2.05 -6.42 2.95
N LEU A 41 2.67 -7.59 2.90
CA LEU A 41 2.89 -8.43 4.07
C LEU A 41 3.71 -7.72 5.17
N PRO A 42 4.81 -6.98 4.85
CA PRO A 42 5.53 -6.21 5.85
C PRO A 42 4.65 -5.13 6.51
N ALA A 43 3.81 -4.45 5.72
CA ALA A 43 2.89 -3.42 6.21
C ALA A 43 1.89 -4.00 7.22
N LEU A 44 1.27 -5.13 6.88
CA LEU A 44 0.35 -5.88 7.74
C LEU A 44 1.03 -6.39 9.01
N PHE A 45 2.22 -6.97 8.87
CA PHE A 45 2.94 -7.54 10.01
C PHE A 45 3.36 -6.46 11.01
N LEU A 46 3.93 -5.35 10.52
CA LEU A 46 4.37 -4.25 11.37
C LEU A 46 3.18 -3.57 12.06
N SER A 47 2.09 -3.32 11.33
CA SER A 47 0.89 -2.71 11.93
C SER A 47 0.27 -3.61 12.98
N LEU A 48 0.18 -4.92 12.73
CA LEU A 48 -0.29 -5.88 13.73
C LEU A 48 0.61 -5.95 14.96
N THR A 49 1.93 -5.91 14.77
CA THR A 49 2.91 -5.92 15.87
C THR A 49 2.70 -4.71 16.79
N VAL A 50 2.53 -3.53 16.21
CA VAL A 50 2.21 -2.30 16.97
C VAL A 50 0.85 -2.41 17.65
N LEU A 51 -0.19 -2.92 16.98
CA LEU A 51 -1.52 -3.09 17.56
C LEU A 51 -1.54 -4.10 18.72
N LEU A 52 -0.69 -5.11 18.68
CA LEU A 52 -0.52 -6.08 19.78
C LEU A 52 0.44 -5.59 20.88
N GLY A 53 1.12 -4.45 20.67
CA GLY A 53 2.10 -3.90 21.62
C GLY A 53 3.41 -4.69 21.69
N LEU A 54 3.67 -5.55 20.70
CA LEU A 54 4.87 -6.38 20.62
C LEU A 54 6.12 -5.56 20.28
N ASP A 55 5.94 -4.39 19.67
CA ASP A 55 7.02 -3.43 19.36
C ASP A 55 7.73 -2.93 20.63
N ARG A 56 7.03 -2.90 21.77
CA ARG A 56 7.54 -2.49 23.08
C ARG A 56 8.35 -3.58 23.79
N ALA A 57 8.30 -4.82 23.30
CA ALA A 57 9.06 -5.94 23.87
C ALA A 57 10.55 -5.90 23.49
N THR A 58 10.95 -4.97 22.62
CA THR A 58 12.32 -4.83 22.13
C THR A 58 12.73 -3.36 22.16
N ASP A 59 14.01 -3.05 22.33
CA ASP A 59 14.55 -1.68 22.25
C ASP A 59 14.49 -1.08 20.82
N PHE A 60 13.96 -1.83 19.86
CA PHE A 60 13.86 -1.44 18.45
C PHE A 60 12.53 -0.76 18.09
N SER A 61 11.70 -0.36 19.05
CA SER A 61 10.37 0.21 18.80
C SER A 61 10.41 1.40 17.83
N TYR A 62 11.45 2.24 17.88
CA TYR A 62 11.63 3.35 16.94
C TYR A 62 11.82 2.88 15.49
N TYR A 63 12.62 1.82 15.29
CA TYR A 63 12.82 1.23 13.96
C TYR A 63 11.56 0.57 13.43
N PHE A 64 10.73 -0.01 14.30
CA PHE A 64 9.43 -0.56 13.93
C PHE A 64 8.51 0.52 13.34
N ILE A 65 8.39 1.66 14.03
CA ILE A 65 7.54 2.77 13.57
C ILE A 65 8.07 3.35 12.26
N PHE A 66 9.39 3.53 12.13
CA PHE A 66 10.00 4.00 10.88
C PHE A 66 9.72 3.05 9.71
N MET A 67 9.94 1.74 9.91
CA MET A 67 9.65 0.75 8.87
C MET A 67 8.17 0.74 8.53
N LEU A 68 7.28 0.84 9.52
CA LEU A 68 5.85 0.89 9.31
C LEU A 68 5.45 2.06 8.40
N GLN A 69 6.00 3.25 8.67
CA GLN A 69 5.77 4.45 7.87
C GLN A 69 6.25 4.26 6.43
N LEU A 70 7.43 3.66 6.24
CA LEU A 70 7.98 3.38 4.90
C LEU A 70 7.02 2.52 4.06
N TRP A 71 6.45 1.47 4.64
CA TRP A 71 5.50 0.59 3.93
C TRP A 71 4.13 1.23 3.69
N HIS A 72 3.78 2.29 4.43
CA HIS A 72 2.53 3.03 4.28
C HIS A 72 2.70 4.41 3.64
N THR A 73 3.90 4.73 3.13
CA THR A 73 4.20 6.01 2.46
C THR A 73 3.08 6.51 1.54
N PRO A 74 2.47 5.68 0.69
CA PRO A 74 1.44 6.15 -0.24
C PRO A 74 0.13 6.63 0.40
N VAL A 75 -0.15 6.18 1.63
CA VAL A 75 -1.41 6.47 2.34
C VAL A 75 -1.20 7.37 3.55
N LEU A 76 0.04 7.55 4.00
CA LEU A 76 0.35 8.42 5.14
C LEU A 76 -0.25 9.83 5.01
N PRO A 77 -0.18 10.52 3.85
CA PRO A 77 -0.76 11.86 3.74
C PRO A 77 -2.29 11.88 3.80
N LEU A 78 -2.95 10.75 3.59
CA LEU A 78 -4.40 10.64 3.74
C LEU A 78 -4.78 10.44 5.20
N ILE A 79 -3.98 9.65 5.90
CA ILE A 79 -4.13 9.37 7.33
C ILE A 79 -3.92 10.66 8.15
N THR A 80 -2.97 11.52 7.76
CA THR A 80 -2.73 12.80 8.45
C THR A 80 -3.87 13.82 8.31
N LEU A 81 -4.84 13.59 7.42
CA LEU A 81 -6.04 14.43 7.29
C LEU A 81 -7.13 14.07 8.31
N LEU A 82 -7.03 12.89 8.93
CA LEU A 82 -8.02 12.39 9.87
C LEU A 82 -7.72 12.94 11.27
N PRO A 83 -8.76 13.19 12.09
CA PRO A 83 -8.57 13.71 13.43
C PRO A 83 -7.87 12.67 14.31
N ASP A 84 -6.88 13.13 15.08
CA ASP A 84 -6.19 12.29 16.04
C ASP A 84 -7.09 11.98 17.24
N PHE A 85 -7.28 10.70 17.53
CA PHE A 85 -7.87 10.23 18.78
C PHE A 85 -7.20 8.94 19.24
N ILE A 86 -7.41 8.59 20.51
CA ILE A 86 -6.78 7.43 21.14
C ILE A 86 -7.85 6.35 21.36
N HIS A 87 -7.54 5.11 20.98
CA HIS A 87 -8.36 3.94 21.22
C HIS A 87 -7.49 2.80 21.77
N LEU A 88 -7.89 2.19 22.89
CA LEU A 88 -7.15 1.10 23.56
C LEU A 88 -5.64 1.42 23.74
N ASP A 89 -5.35 2.61 24.28
CA ASP A 89 -3.99 3.13 24.54
C ASP A 89 -3.08 3.23 23.30
N LYS A 90 -3.70 3.31 22.11
CA LYS A 90 -2.99 3.51 20.84
C LYS A 90 -3.63 4.64 20.04
N PRO A 91 -2.83 5.49 19.37
CA PRO A 91 -3.34 6.40 18.36
C PRO A 91 -4.17 5.66 17.31
N PHE A 92 -5.32 6.23 16.94
CA PHE A 92 -6.25 5.61 16.02
C PHE A 92 -5.65 5.33 14.64
N TYR A 93 -4.70 6.16 14.20
CA TYR A 93 -4.02 5.99 12.93
C TYR A 93 -3.33 4.62 12.78
N TYR A 94 -2.93 3.94 13.86
CA TYR A 94 -2.36 2.58 13.76
C TYR A 94 -3.39 1.54 13.29
N TYR A 95 -4.67 1.72 13.64
CA TYR A 95 -5.76 0.90 13.14
C TYR A 95 -6.04 1.20 11.67
N GLU A 96 -5.98 2.48 11.29
CA GLU A 96 -6.12 2.89 9.89
C GLU A 96 -5.00 2.31 9.03
N LEU A 97 -3.74 2.35 9.48
CA LEU A 97 -2.61 1.73 8.79
C LEU A 97 -2.86 0.23 8.57
N PHE A 98 -3.31 -0.49 9.60
CA PHE A 98 -3.66 -1.91 9.47
C PHE A 98 -4.73 -2.17 8.40
N LEU A 99 -5.77 -1.33 8.34
CA LEU A 99 -6.82 -1.41 7.31
C LEU A 99 -6.37 -0.94 5.92
N MET A 100 -5.39 -0.05 5.84
CA MET A 100 -4.86 0.46 4.59
C MET A 100 -3.98 -0.55 3.86
N ALA A 101 -3.32 -1.46 4.55
CA ALA A 101 -2.51 -2.49 3.91
C ALA A 101 -3.31 -3.41 2.94
N PRO A 102 -4.47 -3.99 3.30
CA PRO A 102 -5.29 -4.73 2.34
C PRO A 102 -5.92 -3.80 1.28
N LEU A 103 -6.20 -2.53 1.62
CA LEU A 103 -6.70 -1.58 0.62
C LEU A 103 -5.65 -1.30 -0.46
N LEU A 104 -4.40 -1.06 -0.07
CA LEU A 104 -3.28 -0.86 -0.98
C LEU A 104 -3.05 -2.08 -1.88
N TRP A 105 -3.22 -3.29 -1.35
CA TRP A 105 -3.22 -4.49 -2.17
C TRP A 105 -4.28 -4.42 -3.29
N THR A 106 -5.52 -4.05 -2.96
CA THR A 106 -6.55 -3.90 -4.00
C THR A 106 -6.24 -2.79 -5.01
N ILE A 107 -5.68 -1.66 -4.56
CA ILE A 107 -5.26 -0.55 -5.42
C ILE A 107 -4.18 -0.99 -6.41
N TYR A 108 -3.24 -1.84 -5.99
CA TYR A 108 -2.18 -2.35 -6.87
C TYR A 108 -2.69 -3.37 -7.89
N VAL A 109 -3.68 -4.20 -7.52
CA VAL A 109 -4.13 -5.31 -8.38
C VAL A 109 -5.26 -4.90 -9.34
N LEU A 110 -6.24 -4.11 -8.89
CA LEU A 110 -7.45 -3.78 -9.67
C LEU A 110 -7.18 -3.11 -11.04
N PRO A 111 -6.28 -2.11 -11.16
CA PRO A 111 -6.00 -1.45 -12.44
C PRO A 111 -5.39 -2.41 -13.47
N LEU A 112 -4.58 -3.37 -13.01
CA LEU A 112 -3.91 -4.35 -13.86
C LEU A 112 -4.88 -5.37 -14.45
N ILE A 113 -5.93 -5.77 -13.69
CA ILE A 113 -7.01 -6.64 -14.20
C ILE A 113 -7.72 -6.00 -15.38
N LYS A 114 -8.13 -4.72 -15.23
CA LYS A 114 -8.87 -3.99 -16.26
C LYS A 114 -8.05 -3.89 -17.56
N ARG A 115 -6.75 -3.62 -17.42
CA ARG A 115 -5.82 -3.50 -18.55
C ARG A 115 -5.58 -4.84 -19.26
N ASN A 116 -5.38 -5.93 -18.52
CA ASN A 116 -5.21 -7.26 -19.12
C ASN A 116 -6.43 -7.69 -19.94
N LYS A 117 -7.66 -7.42 -19.47
CA LYS A 117 -8.89 -7.69 -20.23
C LYS A 117 -8.95 -6.90 -21.54
N SER A 118 -8.61 -5.61 -21.50
CA SER A 118 -8.59 -4.74 -22.69
C SER A 118 -7.60 -5.23 -23.75
N LEU A 119 -6.38 -5.61 -23.35
CA LEU A 119 -5.35 -6.09 -24.27
C LEU A 119 -5.69 -7.47 -24.85
N PHE A 120 -6.30 -8.35 -24.06
CA PHE A 120 -6.76 -9.66 -24.54
C PHE A 120 -7.87 -9.51 -25.59
N HIS A 121 -8.77 -8.54 -25.40
CA HIS A 121 -9.79 -8.20 -26.38
C HIS A 121 -9.17 -7.67 -27.68
N GLN A 122 -8.16 -6.79 -27.61
CA GLN A 122 -7.45 -6.28 -28.79
C GLN A 122 -6.72 -7.39 -29.56
N LYS A 123 -6.02 -8.31 -28.88
CA LYS A 123 -5.33 -9.43 -29.55
C LYS A 123 -6.30 -10.39 -30.24
N LYS A 124 -7.52 -10.53 -29.72
CA LYS A 124 -8.59 -11.32 -30.36
C LYS A 124 -9.11 -10.65 -31.65
N ILE A 125 -9.09 -9.31 -31.70
CA ILE A 125 -9.56 -8.52 -32.85
C ILE A 125 -8.45 -8.39 -33.92
N ASN A 126 -7.19 -8.31 -33.52
CA ASN A 126 -6.06 -8.23 -34.44
C ASN A 126 -4.91 -9.16 -34.00
N PRO A 127 -4.90 -10.43 -34.46
CA PRO A 127 -3.93 -11.42 -34.02
C PRO A 127 -2.50 -11.20 -34.54
N LEU A 128 -2.31 -10.24 -35.46
CA LEU A 128 -1.04 -9.93 -36.11
C LEU A 128 -0.34 -8.68 -35.55
N ALA A 129 -0.91 -8.03 -34.52
CA ALA A 129 -0.35 -6.87 -33.82
C ALA A 129 0.43 -7.24 -32.55
#